data_AF-A0A4Z0YWM4-F1
#
_entry.id   AF-A0A4Z0YWM4-F1
#
_cell.length_a   1.000
_cell.length_b   1.000
_cell.length_c   1.000
_cell.angle_alpha   90.00
_cell.angle_beta   90.00
_cell.angle_gamma   90.00
#
_symmetry.space_group_name_H-M   'P 1'
#
loop_
_entity.id
_entity.type
_entity.pdbx_description
1 polymer ?
#
loop_
_entity_poly.entity_id
_entity_poly.type
_entity_poly.pdbx_seq_one_letter_code
_entity_poly.pdbx_strand_id
1 'polypeptide(L)'
;MEMTASLSLSPPRVLLLAVHFAAKSDTQSLIALVAHHPNVLQPELILRVLLTCLPETLRSSEYVGLIERIESGDLYSEPDLSIQFDSSSVQDITDAEAAKKTRRLHLLPLAWDHAPADALQDPVSLFLIRRAHRVDQEAGLLTQLPDLIVPFLQHAPYIRTWAISALLPLLRRNYEYYPHEPISLTLESFERLDSRVAVASLLSQTGVREEDLPHVGRDLRGLIGPWIYSNARWDTSVEEQSPTESSRHEHIFCPAWEHVLEWLITQASVSWRVAVKAFDQWDGPGDVDLGGYGLEWLDDEHRGS
;
A
#
# COMPACT_ATOMS: atom_id res chain seq x y z
N MET A 1 31.75 -8.08 37.98
CA MET A 1 30.50 -8.75 38.40
C MET A 1 29.44 -7.68 38.45
N GLU A 2 28.98 -7.24 37.28
CA GLU A 2 27.86 -6.30 37.16
C GLU A 2 26.57 -7.09 37.25
N MET A 3 25.82 -6.86 38.32
CA MET A 3 24.43 -7.29 38.44
C MET A 3 23.63 -6.54 37.37
N THR A 4 23.33 -7.20 36.26
CA THR A 4 22.30 -6.74 35.32
C THR A 4 20.94 -6.90 36.01
N ALA A 5 20.56 -5.89 36.78
CA ALA A 5 19.18 -5.71 37.19
C ALA A 5 18.36 -5.67 35.90
N SER A 6 17.44 -6.62 35.74
CA SER A 6 16.33 -6.50 34.81
C SER A 6 15.67 -5.15 35.09
N LEU A 7 15.97 -4.15 34.27
CA LEU A 7 15.42 -2.80 34.41
C LEU A 7 13.90 -2.94 34.31
N SER A 8 13.21 -2.85 35.44
CA SER A 8 11.75 -2.76 35.47
C SER A 8 11.36 -1.39 34.93
N LEU A 9 11.39 -1.24 33.61
CA LEU A 9 11.04 0.00 32.93
C LEU A 9 9.55 0.24 33.07
N SER A 10 9.18 1.47 33.44
CA SER A 10 7.79 1.89 33.45
C SER A 10 7.25 1.97 32.01
N PRO A 11 5.93 1.77 31.77
CA PRO A 11 5.35 1.81 30.43
C PRO A 11 5.70 3.08 29.62
N PRO A 12 5.73 4.30 30.22
CA PRO A 12 6.17 5.48 29.49
C PRO A 12 7.63 5.43 29.03
N ARG A 13 8.55 4.85 29.82
CA ARG A 13 9.96 4.70 29.42
C ARG A 13 10.11 3.69 28.28
N VAL A 14 9.38 2.58 28.34
CA VAL A 14 9.34 1.58 27.26
C VAL A 14 8.88 2.23 25.96
N LEU A 15 7.80 3.01 25.97
CA LEU A 15 7.32 3.71 24.77
C LEU A 15 8.35 4.71 24.23
N LEU A 16 9.05 5.45 25.10
CA LEU A 16 10.11 6.37 24.66
C LEU A 16 11.29 5.64 24.04
N LEU A 17 11.66 4.45 24.54
CA LEU A 17 12.67 3.61 23.92
C LEU A 17 12.22 3.09 22.56
N ALA A 18 10.96 2.65 22.43
CA ALA A 18 10.43 2.20 21.15
C ALA A 18 10.52 3.31 20.09
N VAL A 19 10.14 4.54 20.46
CA VAL A 19 10.30 5.73 19.61
C VAL A 19 11.77 6.00 19.28
N HIS A 20 12.66 5.90 20.27
CA HIS A 20 14.10 6.11 20.06
C HIS A 20 14.69 5.13 19.05
N PHE A 21 14.38 3.84 19.19
CA PHE A 21 14.86 2.80 18.29
C PHE A 21 14.26 2.93 16.90
N ALA A 22 12.96 3.20 16.78
CA ALA A 22 12.32 3.44 15.49
C ALA A 22 12.93 4.66 14.76
N ALA A 23 13.16 5.76 15.47
CA ALA A 23 13.80 6.97 14.90
C ALA A 23 15.25 6.75 14.45
N LYS A 24 15.93 5.75 15.02
CA LYS A 24 17.29 5.35 14.63
C LYS A 24 17.32 4.18 13.65
N SER A 25 16.16 3.68 13.22
CA SER A 25 16.03 2.47 12.40
C SER A 25 16.65 1.22 13.05
N ASP A 26 16.75 1.18 14.38
CA ASP A 26 17.26 0.04 15.13
C ASP A 26 16.14 -0.98 15.38
N THR A 27 15.79 -1.73 14.33
CA THR A 27 14.69 -2.69 14.37
C THR A 27 14.99 -3.89 15.28
N GLN A 28 16.26 -4.25 15.44
CA GLN A 28 16.68 -5.34 16.33
C GLN A 28 16.46 -4.98 17.81
N SER A 29 16.89 -3.79 18.24
CA SER A 29 16.62 -3.33 19.60
C SER A 29 15.12 -3.13 19.84
N LEU A 30 14.35 -2.70 18.83
CA LEU A 30 12.90 -2.60 18.94
C LEU A 30 12.23 -3.97 19.11
N ILE A 31 12.62 -4.99 18.34
CA ILE A 31 12.14 -6.37 18.48
C ILE A 31 12.46 -6.89 19.89
N ALA A 32 13.68 -6.70 20.36
CA ALA A 32 14.08 -7.12 21.71
C ALA A 32 13.25 -6.40 22.78
N LEU A 33 13.01 -5.10 22.65
CA LEU A 33 12.17 -4.33 23.57
C LEU A 33 10.72 -4.84 23.63
N VAL A 34 10.12 -5.16 22.46
CA VAL A 34 8.76 -5.72 22.37
C VAL A 34 8.68 -7.08 23.09
N ALA A 35 9.66 -7.95 22.85
CA ALA A 35 9.77 -9.26 23.50
C ALA A 35 9.86 -9.17 25.04
N HIS A 36 10.56 -8.16 25.57
CA HIS A 36 10.70 -7.94 27.01
C HIS A 36 9.49 -7.27 27.67
N HIS A 37 8.67 -6.56 26.90
CA HIS A 37 7.56 -5.75 27.42
C HIS A 37 6.23 -5.96 26.66
N PRO A 38 5.73 -7.21 26.56
CA PRO A 38 4.53 -7.55 25.77
C PRO A 38 3.25 -6.86 26.25
N ASN A 39 3.18 -6.53 27.55
CA ASN A 39 2.01 -5.85 28.12
C ASN A 39 1.94 -4.36 27.76
N VAL A 40 3.04 -3.76 27.28
CA VAL A 40 3.11 -2.32 26.98
C VAL A 40 3.01 -2.06 25.48
N LEU A 41 3.79 -2.79 24.68
CA LEU A 41 3.92 -2.55 23.25
C LEU A 41 2.97 -3.45 22.46
N GLN A 42 1.68 -3.12 22.48
CA GLN A 42 0.68 -3.84 21.68
C GLN A 42 0.91 -3.63 20.17
N PRO A 43 0.50 -4.58 19.31
CA PRO A 43 0.65 -4.50 17.85
C PRO A 43 0.32 -3.14 17.23
N GLU A 44 -0.87 -2.61 17.50
CA GLU A 44 -1.32 -1.32 16.97
C GLU A 44 -0.41 -0.16 17.43
N LEU A 45 0.05 -0.18 18.68
CA LEU A 45 0.96 0.84 19.20
C LEU A 45 2.32 0.77 18.52
N ILE A 46 2.84 -0.44 18.26
CA ILE A 46 4.09 -0.64 17.52
C ILE A 46 3.94 -0.07 16.10
N LEU A 47 2.88 -0.42 15.38
CA LEU A 47 2.62 0.08 14.03
C LEU A 47 2.52 1.61 14.01
N ARG A 48 1.88 2.23 15.00
CA ARG A 48 1.83 3.70 15.13
C ARG A 48 3.18 4.33 15.41
N VAL A 49 4.02 3.70 16.25
CA VAL A 49 5.40 4.15 16.48
C VAL A 49 6.22 4.06 15.19
N LEU A 50 6.16 2.93 14.49
CA LEU A 50 6.85 2.76 13.20
C LEU A 50 6.38 3.79 12.18
N LEU A 51 5.07 3.99 12.05
CA LEU A 51 4.49 4.94 11.11
C LEU A 51 4.94 6.39 11.39
N THR A 52 5.10 6.74 12.66
CA THR A 52 5.43 8.11 13.08
C THR A 52 6.93 8.38 13.05
N CYS A 53 7.75 7.39 13.40
CA CYS A 53 9.15 7.62 13.74
C CYS A 53 10.15 7.00 12.77
N LEU A 54 9.75 6.00 11.98
CA LEU A 54 10.66 5.33 11.06
C LEU A 54 10.94 6.23 9.84
N PRO A 55 12.22 6.50 9.48
CA PRO A 55 12.53 7.34 8.33
C PRO A 55 11.93 6.80 7.03
N GLU A 56 11.29 7.65 6.23
CA GLU A 56 10.64 7.27 4.96
C GLU A 56 11.62 6.73 3.91
N THR A 57 12.91 7.04 4.05
CA THR A 57 14.00 6.54 3.19
C THR A 57 14.56 5.17 3.61
N LEU A 58 14.12 4.64 4.75
CA LEU A 58 14.57 3.31 5.21
C LEU A 58 14.03 2.21 4.29
N ARG A 59 14.90 1.31 3.85
CA ARG A 59 14.52 0.16 3.01
C ARG A 59 13.55 -0.75 3.75
N SER A 60 12.51 -1.19 3.04
CA SER A 60 11.44 -2.03 3.61
C SER A 60 11.95 -3.34 4.17
N SER A 61 12.95 -3.96 3.53
CA SER A 61 13.60 -5.19 4.02
C SER A 61 14.12 -5.11 5.46
N GLU A 62 14.41 -3.91 5.98
CA GLU A 62 14.96 -3.73 7.33
C GLU A 62 13.90 -3.81 8.43
N TYR A 63 12.62 -3.64 8.10
CA TYR A 63 11.51 -3.62 9.06
C TYR A 63 10.31 -4.51 8.68
N VAL A 64 10.22 -5.03 7.45
CA VAL A 64 9.15 -5.93 7.01
C VAL A 64 9.06 -7.18 7.89
N GLY A 65 10.19 -7.78 8.28
CA GLY A 65 10.18 -8.95 9.15
C GLY A 65 9.57 -8.70 10.54
N LEU A 66 9.59 -7.46 11.04
CA LEU A 66 8.84 -7.11 12.25
C LEU A 66 7.33 -7.08 11.97
N ILE A 67 6.91 -6.55 10.82
CA ILE A 67 5.49 -6.49 10.43
C ILE A 67 4.94 -7.91 10.20
N GLU A 68 5.70 -8.79 9.55
CA GLU A 68 5.32 -10.21 9.37
C GLU A 68 5.07 -10.90 10.72
N ARG A 69 5.91 -10.62 11.72
CA ARG A 69 5.69 -11.14 13.09
C ARG A 69 4.47 -10.55 13.77
N ILE A 70 4.14 -9.28 13.49
CA ILE A 70 2.89 -8.65 13.95
C ILE A 70 1.68 -9.35 13.33
N GLU A 71 1.76 -9.60 12.03
CA GLU A 71 0.71 -10.22 11.22
C GLU A 71 0.45 -11.67 11.64
N SER A 72 1.49 -12.48 11.81
CA SER A 72 1.36 -13.90 12.18
C SER A 72 0.99 -14.11 13.65
N GLY A 73 1.04 -13.06 14.47
CA GLY A 73 0.87 -13.13 15.92
C GLY A 73 2.10 -13.66 16.67
N ASP A 74 3.23 -13.88 15.99
CA ASP A 74 4.45 -14.46 16.57
C ASP A 74 5.38 -13.44 17.26
N LEU A 75 4.95 -12.19 17.42
CA LEU A 75 5.71 -11.15 18.13
C LEU A 75 6.30 -11.60 19.47
N TYR A 76 5.55 -12.45 20.17
CA TYR A 76 5.86 -12.88 21.53
C TYR A 76 6.16 -14.38 21.63
N SER A 77 6.22 -15.08 20.49
CA SER A 77 6.53 -16.51 20.43
C SER A 77 8.02 -16.73 20.66
N GLU A 78 8.37 -17.44 21.74
CA GLU A 78 9.76 -17.76 22.16
C GLU A 78 10.73 -16.56 22.11
N PRO A 79 10.51 -15.52 22.92
CA PRO A 79 11.40 -14.38 22.94
C PRO A 79 12.78 -14.83 23.43
N ASP A 80 13.81 -14.64 22.60
CA ASP A 80 15.18 -14.77 23.05
C ASP A 80 15.52 -13.58 23.96
N LEU A 81 15.17 -13.72 25.24
CA LEU A 81 15.43 -12.73 26.28
C LEU A 81 16.93 -12.59 26.59
N SER A 82 17.81 -13.36 25.94
CA SER A 82 19.25 -13.11 25.99
C SER A 82 19.67 -11.89 25.17
N ILE A 83 18.84 -11.48 24.19
CA ILE A 83 19.08 -10.30 23.36
C ILE A 83 18.80 -9.05 24.19
N GLN A 84 19.87 -8.34 24.56
CA GLN A 84 19.80 -7.09 25.30
C GLN A 84 19.63 -5.89 24.36
N PHE A 85 19.02 -4.83 24.86
CA PHE A 85 18.88 -3.54 24.19
C PHE A 85 19.42 -2.41 25.08
N ASP A 86 19.89 -1.33 24.46
CA ASP A 86 20.44 -0.19 25.20
C ASP A 86 19.32 0.70 25.78
N SER A 87 19.21 0.74 27.10
CA SER A 87 18.25 1.60 27.80
C SER A 87 18.80 2.98 28.19
N SER A 88 20.04 3.33 27.82
CA SER A 88 20.77 4.52 28.29
C SER A 88 19.99 5.82 28.06
N SER A 89 19.28 5.92 26.92
CA SER A 89 18.50 7.10 26.54
C SER A 89 17.36 7.47 27.50
N VAL A 90 16.94 6.56 28.38
CA VAL A 90 15.86 6.78 29.37
C VAL A 90 16.32 6.58 30.82
N GLN A 91 17.61 6.36 31.07
CA GLN A 91 18.12 6.16 32.44
C GLN A 91 17.97 7.42 33.29
N ASP A 92 18.33 8.57 32.75
CA ASP A 92 18.33 9.86 33.46
C ASP A 92 16.95 10.53 33.55
N ILE A 93 15.92 9.93 32.97
CA ILE A 93 14.57 10.50 32.90
C ILE A 93 13.72 9.90 34.01
N THR A 94 13.02 10.72 34.80
CA THR A 94 12.05 10.25 35.79
C THR A 94 10.77 9.71 35.14
N ASP A 95 10.00 8.88 35.84
CA ASP A 95 8.73 8.35 35.29
C ASP A 95 7.70 9.46 34.99
N ALA A 96 7.68 10.51 35.82
CA ALA A 96 6.82 11.66 35.61
C ALA A 96 7.21 12.45 34.33
N GLU A 97 8.51 12.62 34.09
CA GLU A 97 9.01 13.23 32.86
C GLU A 97 8.75 12.36 31.64
N ALA A 98 8.95 11.04 31.77
CA ALA A 98 8.67 10.09 30.71
C ALA A 98 7.18 10.16 30.32
N ALA A 99 6.27 10.15 31.30
CA ALA A 99 4.83 10.30 31.09
C ALA A 99 4.44 11.65 30.48
N LYS A 100 5.21 12.72 30.73
CA LYS A 100 5.00 14.04 30.11
C LYS A 100 5.48 14.04 28.67
N LYS A 101 6.61 13.40 28.37
CA LYS A 101 7.16 13.27 27.01
C LYS A 101 6.27 12.38 26.14
N THR A 102 5.79 11.25 26.66
CA THR A 102 4.91 10.35 25.89
C THR A 102 3.60 11.00 25.49
N ARG A 103 3.00 11.81 26.38
CA ARG A 103 1.80 12.60 26.07
C ARG A 103 2.00 13.63 24.95
N ARG A 104 3.25 13.96 24.60
CA ARG A 104 3.61 14.89 23.52
C ARG A 104 4.03 14.19 22.23
N LEU A 105 4.11 12.86 22.20
CA LEU A 105 4.60 12.12 21.03
C LEU A 105 3.69 12.22 19.80
N HIS A 106 2.43 12.63 19.96
CA HIS A 106 1.46 12.80 18.87
C HIS A 106 1.53 11.70 17.80
N LEU A 107 1.62 10.43 18.25
CA LEU A 107 1.75 9.29 17.36
C LEU A 107 0.62 9.30 16.35
N LEU A 108 0.98 9.20 15.07
CA LEU A 108 0.02 9.16 13.98
C LEU A 108 -0.99 8.04 14.22
N PRO A 109 -2.30 8.29 14.03
CA PRO A 109 -3.27 7.20 13.98
C PRO A 109 -2.92 6.27 12.80
N LEU A 110 -3.43 5.03 12.80
CA LEU A 110 -3.33 4.18 11.61
C LEU A 110 -4.38 4.60 10.58
N ALA A 111 -5.64 4.70 11.00
CA ALA A 111 -6.73 5.20 10.19
C ALA A 111 -6.59 6.70 9.85
N TRP A 112 -7.12 7.09 8.70
CA TRP A 112 -7.24 8.46 8.20
C TRP A 112 -8.65 8.69 7.66
N ASP A 113 -9.01 9.94 7.37
CA ASP A 113 -10.38 10.34 7.00
C ASP A 113 -10.97 9.62 5.78
N HIS A 114 -10.11 9.02 4.95
CA HIS A 114 -10.47 8.31 3.72
C HIS A 114 -9.95 6.87 3.72
N ALA A 115 -9.75 6.29 4.91
CA ALA A 115 -9.36 4.91 5.03
C ALA A 115 -10.50 4.01 4.49
N PRO A 116 -10.17 2.98 3.69
CA PRO A 116 -11.15 2.07 3.13
C PRO A 116 -11.85 1.31 4.25
N ALA A 117 -13.18 1.19 4.17
CA ALA A 117 -14.00 0.55 5.21
C ALA A 117 -13.52 -0.88 5.52
N ASP A 118 -13.13 -1.62 4.48
CA ASP A 118 -12.66 -3.00 4.57
C ASP A 118 -11.33 -3.15 5.35
N ALA A 119 -10.51 -2.10 5.42
CA ALA A 119 -9.26 -2.13 6.19
C ALA A 119 -9.40 -1.56 7.61
N LEU A 120 -10.52 -0.94 7.98
CA LEU A 120 -10.65 -0.23 9.27
C LEU A 120 -10.44 -1.13 10.49
N GLN A 121 -10.69 -2.43 10.35
CA GLN A 121 -10.51 -3.42 11.42
C GLN A 121 -9.16 -4.13 11.36
N ASP A 122 -8.31 -3.78 10.39
CA ASP A 122 -7.02 -4.41 10.16
C ASP A 122 -5.87 -3.39 10.27
N PRO A 123 -5.23 -3.31 11.46
CA PRO A 123 -4.10 -2.42 11.70
C PRO A 123 -2.93 -2.60 10.73
N VAL A 124 -2.67 -3.84 10.27
CA VAL A 124 -1.53 -4.13 9.38
C VAL A 124 -1.83 -3.56 8.00
N SER A 125 -3.01 -3.81 7.44
CA SER A 125 -3.42 -3.18 6.18
C SER A 125 -3.37 -1.66 6.23
N LEU A 126 -3.93 -1.04 7.28
CA LEU A 126 -3.89 0.42 7.46
C LEU A 126 -2.46 0.96 7.53
N PHE A 127 -1.59 0.26 8.26
CA PHE A 127 -0.18 0.62 8.34
C PHE A 127 0.50 0.55 6.97
N LEU A 128 0.33 -0.56 6.23
CA LEU A 128 1.00 -0.79 4.95
C LEU A 128 0.65 0.29 3.93
N ILE A 129 -0.63 0.59 3.76
CA ILE A 129 -1.11 1.61 2.81
C ILE A 129 -0.58 2.99 3.21
N ARG A 130 -0.75 3.37 4.48
CA ARG A 130 -0.33 4.68 4.94
C ARG A 130 1.18 4.86 4.92
N ARG A 131 1.93 3.80 5.20
CA ARG A 131 3.38 3.80 5.07
C ARG A 131 3.79 3.95 3.61
N ALA A 132 3.12 3.25 2.69
CA ALA A 132 3.37 3.38 1.26
C ALA A 132 3.13 4.81 0.76
N HIS A 133 2.02 5.44 1.18
CA HIS A 133 1.73 6.85 0.87
C HIS A 133 2.84 7.77 1.36
N ARG A 134 3.31 7.62 2.61
CA ARG A 134 4.40 8.46 3.16
C ARG A 134 5.73 8.25 2.44
N VAL A 135 6.10 7.00 2.15
CA VAL A 135 7.35 6.68 1.43
C VAL A 135 7.37 7.31 0.04
N ASP A 136 6.26 7.28 -0.68
CA ASP A 136 6.15 7.95 -1.97
C ASP A 136 6.09 9.48 -1.83
N GLN A 137 5.19 10.00 -0.98
CA GLN A 137 4.95 11.44 -0.86
C GLN A 137 6.14 12.22 -0.27
N GLU A 138 6.83 11.66 0.72
CA GLU A 138 7.89 12.35 1.45
C GLU A 138 9.29 12.05 0.89
N ALA A 139 9.50 10.86 0.27
CA ALA A 139 10.80 10.45 -0.25
C ALA A 139 10.83 10.18 -1.77
N GLY A 140 9.69 10.14 -2.46
CA GLY A 140 9.63 9.86 -3.90
C GLY A 140 10.01 8.43 -4.26
N LEU A 141 9.91 7.49 -3.31
CA LEU A 141 10.44 6.14 -3.43
C LEU A 141 9.37 5.11 -3.86
N LEU A 142 8.55 5.44 -4.86
CA LEU A 142 7.51 4.55 -5.39
C LEU A 142 8.06 3.16 -5.77
N THR A 143 9.27 3.10 -6.34
CA THR A 143 9.90 1.84 -6.76
C THR A 143 10.32 0.92 -5.62
N GLN A 144 10.34 1.41 -4.38
CA GLN A 144 10.67 0.61 -3.19
C GLN A 144 9.41 -0.01 -2.56
N LEU A 145 8.21 0.45 -2.94
CA LEU A 145 6.96 -0.04 -2.37
C LEU A 145 6.67 -1.53 -2.63
N PRO A 146 7.10 -2.15 -3.73
CA PRO A 146 6.94 -3.60 -3.88
C PRO A 146 7.57 -4.39 -2.73
N ASP A 147 8.75 -3.99 -2.25
CA ASP A 147 9.42 -4.66 -1.11
C ASP A 147 8.65 -4.52 0.20
N LEU A 148 7.78 -3.49 0.32
CA LEU A 148 6.88 -3.31 1.46
C LEU A 148 5.59 -4.12 1.33
N ILE A 149 5.01 -4.16 0.12
CA ILE A 149 3.62 -4.60 -0.08
C ILE A 149 3.51 -6.05 -0.54
N VAL A 150 4.41 -6.50 -1.42
CA VAL A 150 4.37 -7.85 -2.01
C VAL A 150 4.33 -8.97 -0.95
N PRO A 151 5.09 -8.89 0.17
CA PRO A 151 5.01 -9.91 1.22
C PRO A 151 3.62 -10.08 1.84
N PHE A 152 2.75 -9.07 1.73
CA PHE A 152 1.43 -9.03 2.37
C PHE A 152 0.27 -9.13 1.38
N LEU A 153 0.49 -9.51 0.11
CA LEU A 153 -0.61 -9.67 -0.86
C LEU A 153 -1.59 -10.79 -0.47
N GLN A 154 -1.17 -11.72 0.39
CA GLN A 154 -2.00 -12.79 0.94
C GLN A 154 -2.67 -12.43 2.26
N HIS A 155 -2.26 -11.33 2.89
CA HIS A 155 -2.76 -10.94 4.20
C HIS A 155 -4.24 -10.55 4.16
N ALA A 156 -4.61 -9.66 3.22
CA ALA A 156 -5.96 -9.19 3.05
C ALA A 156 -6.30 -9.01 1.55
N PRO A 157 -7.49 -9.41 1.09
CA PRO A 157 -7.92 -9.19 -0.30
C PRO A 157 -7.81 -7.72 -0.73
N TYR A 158 -8.12 -6.80 0.19
CA TYR A 158 -8.03 -5.36 -0.06
C TYR A 158 -6.61 -4.92 -0.42
N ILE A 159 -5.57 -5.40 0.28
CA ILE A 159 -4.17 -5.03 0.00
C ILE A 159 -3.76 -5.45 -1.40
N ARG A 160 -4.19 -6.65 -1.82
CA ARG A 160 -3.95 -7.14 -3.17
C ARG A 160 -4.64 -6.28 -4.22
N THR A 161 -5.94 -6.01 -4.05
CA THR A 161 -6.70 -5.15 -4.97
C THR A 161 -6.11 -3.76 -5.05
N TRP A 162 -5.73 -3.16 -3.92
CA TRP A 162 -5.06 -1.86 -3.87
C TRP A 162 -3.70 -1.88 -4.59
N ALA A 163 -2.87 -2.89 -4.36
CA ALA A 163 -1.58 -3.03 -5.03
C ALA A 163 -1.74 -3.14 -6.55
N ILE A 164 -2.70 -3.94 -7.01
CA ILE A 164 -3.00 -4.15 -8.44
C ILE A 164 -3.59 -2.91 -9.10
N SER A 165 -4.48 -2.19 -8.42
CA SER A 165 -5.28 -1.13 -9.04
C SER A 165 -4.76 0.29 -8.82
N ALA A 166 -3.92 0.50 -7.80
CA ALA A 166 -3.34 1.80 -7.50
C ALA A 166 -1.82 1.82 -7.72
N LEU A 167 -1.10 0.92 -7.05
CA LEU A 167 0.37 0.91 -7.07
C LEU A 167 0.92 0.48 -8.44
N LEU A 168 0.48 -0.68 -8.95
CA LEU A 168 1.01 -1.28 -10.17
C LEU A 168 0.87 -0.37 -11.41
N PRO A 169 -0.29 0.26 -11.71
CA PRO A 169 -0.44 1.11 -12.88
C PRO A 169 0.47 2.34 -12.81
N LEU A 170 0.57 2.96 -11.63
CA LEU A 170 1.41 4.15 -11.45
C LEU A 170 2.90 3.79 -11.55
N LEU A 171 3.32 2.68 -10.95
CA LEU A 171 4.69 2.16 -11.03
C LEU A 171 5.09 1.90 -12.48
N ARG A 172 4.26 1.14 -13.21
CA ARG A 172 4.49 0.84 -14.62
C ARG A 172 4.57 2.10 -15.45
N ARG A 173 3.59 2.99 -15.28
CA ARG A 173 3.51 4.23 -16.05
C ARG A 173 4.74 5.12 -15.85
N ASN A 174 5.23 5.24 -14.64
CA ASN A 174 6.31 6.18 -14.30
C ASN A 174 7.72 5.58 -14.39
N TYR A 175 7.88 4.26 -14.30
CA TYR A 175 9.21 3.65 -14.20
C TYR A 175 9.48 2.52 -15.20
N GLU A 176 8.45 1.83 -15.69
CA GLU A 176 8.64 0.72 -16.63
C GLU A 176 8.39 1.14 -18.09
N TYR A 177 7.27 1.82 -18.33
CA TYR A 177 6.78 2.07 -19.70
C TYR A 177 7.27 3.40 -20.25
N TYR A 178 7.27 4.45 -19.43
CA TYR A 178 7.62 5.81 -19.85
C TYR A 178 8.47 6.54 -18.78
N PRO A 179 9.66 6.01 -18.42
CA PRO A 179 10.50 6.57 -17.35
C PRO A 179 11.04 7.98 -17.62
N HIS A 180 11.06 8.41 -18.89
CA HIS A 180 11.50 9.74 -19.28
C HIS A 180 10.39 10.79 -19.24
N GLU A 181 9.13 10.35 -19.15
CA GLU A 181 7.95 11.22 -19.11
C GLU A 181 7.00 10.78 -17.98
N PRO A 182 7.48 10.78 -16.72
CA PRO A 182 6.68 10.35 -15.58
C PRO A 182 5.57 11.36 -15.29
N ILE A 183 4.44 10.85 -14.79
CA ILE A 183 3.35 11.69 -14.29
C ILE A 183 3.77 12.23 -12.93
N SER A 184 3.66 13.55 -12.73
CA SER A 184 3.95 14.23 -11.46
C SER A 184 2.83 14.06 -10.44
N LEU A 185 2.50 12.82 -10.09
CA LEU A 185 1.50 12.48 -9.07
C LEU A 185 2.12 11.57 -8.03
N THR A 186 1.79 11.83 -6.76
CA THR A 186 2.00 10.86 -5.69
C THR A 186 0.96 9.73 -5.80
N LEU A 187 1.25 8.58 -5.21
CA LEU A 187 0.35 7.43 -5.10
C LEU A 187 -0.99 7.85 -4.46
N GLU A 188 -0.92 8.58 -3.36
CA GLU A 188 -2.11 9.08 -2.67
C GLU A 188 -2.95 10.04 -3.55
N SER A 189 -2.30 10.88 -4.36
CA SER A 189 -3.00 11.79 -5.29
C SER A 189 -3.61 11.03 -6.46
N PHE A 190 -2.89 10.04 -7.00
CA PHE A 190 -3.35 9.17 -8.07
C PHE A 190 -4.60 8.39 -7.67
N GLU A 191 -4.64 7.87 -6.45
CA GLU A 191 -5.79 7.16 -5.90
C GLU A 191 -7.06 8.02 -5.80
N ARG A 192 -6.93 9.34 -5.77
CA ARG A 192 -8.06 10.27 -5.62
C ARG A 192 -8.51 10.92 -6.93
N LEU A 193 -7.88 10.58 -8.04
CA LEU A 193 -8.25 11.15 -9.32
C LEU A 193 -9.68 10.75 -9.72
N ASP A 194 -10.37 11.70 -10.33
CA ASP A 194 -11.55 11.42 -11.13
C ASP A 194 -11.20 10.45 -12.27
N SER A 195 -12.14 9.58 -12.60
CA SER A 195 -11.95 8.51 -13.58
C SER A 195 -11.47 9.02 -14.94
N ARG A 196 -12.04 10.12 -15.44
CA ARG A 196 -11.63 10.72 -16.72
C ARG A 196 -10.18 11.19 -16.66
N VAL A 197 -9.80 11.85 -15.56
CA VAL A 197 -8.44 12.37 -15.36
C VAL A 197 -7.43 11.24 -15.21
N ALA A 198 -7.78 10.17 -14.50
CA ALA A 198 -6.94 8.99 -14.34
C ALA A 198 -6.66 8.30 -15.68
N VAL A 199 -7.70 8.02 -16.48
CA VAL A 199 -7.55 7.41 -17.82
C VAL A 199 -6.66 8.29 -18.72
N ALA A 200 -6.93 9.60 -18.76
CA ALA A 200 -6.14 10.53 -19.57
C ALA A 200 -4.67 10.60 -19.10
N SER A 201 -4.43 10.53 -17.79
CA SER A 201 -3.08 10.58 -17.22
C SER A 201 -2.31 9.30 -17.55
N LEU A 202 -2.90 8.12 -17.30
CA LEU A 202 -2.29 6.83 -17.58
C LEU A 202 -1.95 6.67 -19.07
N LEU A 203 -2.86 7.07 -19.96
CA LEU A 203 -2.70 6.93 -21.41
C LEU A 203 -2.06 8.15 -22.09
N SER A 204 -1.53 9.10 -21.32
CA SER A 204 -0.99 10.37 -21.85
C SER A 204 0.14 10.21 -22.88
N GLN A 205 0.84 9.08 -22.87
CA GLN A 205 1.95 8.77 -23.78
C GLN A 205 1.62 7.66 -24.77
N THR A 206 0.42 7.10 -24.68
CA THR A 206 0.03 5.95 -25.48
C THR A 206 -0.15 6.35 -26.94
N GLY A 207 0.78 5.91 -27.79
CA GLY A 207 0.71 6.15 -29.24
C GLY A 207 0.91 7.61 -29.65
N VAL A 208 1.54 8.43 -28.79
CA VAL A 208 1.86 9.83 -29.11
C VAL A 208 2.87 9.92 -30.26
N ARG A 209 3.85 9.01 -30.27
CA ARG A 209 4.86 8.91 -31.34
C ARG A 209 4.61 7.66 -32.19
N GLU A 210 5.14 7.64 -33.41
CA GLU A 210 4.90 6.51 -34.32
C GLU A 210 5.52 5.21 -33.80
N GLU A 211 6.65 5.32 -33.11
CA GLU A 211 7.33 4.23 -32.40
C GLU A 211 6.54 3.68 -31.20
N ASP A 212 5.56 4.42 -30.67
CA ASP A 212 4.75 4.00 -29.52
C ASP A 212 3.50 3.20 -29.95
N LEU A 213 3.13 3.24 -31.24
CA LEU A 213 1.96 2.51 -31.77
C LEU A 213 1.95 1.00 -31.47
N PRO A 214 3.09 0.28 -31.48
CA PRO A 214 3.12 -1.13 -31.07
C PRO A 214 2.81 -1.35 -29.59
N HIS A 215 2.88 -0.32 -28.75
CA HIS A 215 2.70 -0.40 -27.30
C HIS A 215 1.28 -0.07 -26.83
N VAL A 216 0.36 0.28 -27.73
CA VAL A 216 -1.02 0.64 -27.37
C VAL A 216 -1.71 -0.48 -26.59
N GLY A 217 -1.64 -1.73 -27.08
CA GLY A 217 -2.21 -2.87 -26.35
C GLY A 217 -1.53 -3.15 -25.01
N ARG A 218 -0.21 -2.94 -24.90
CA ARG A 218 0.52 -3.07 -23.62
C ARG A 218 0.00 -2.07 -22.60
N ASP A 219 -0.20 -0.82 -22.99
CA ASP A 219 -0.65 0.23 -22.08
C ASP A 219 -2.10 -0.02 -21.62
N LEU A 220 -2.98 -0.45 -22.51
CA LEU A 220 -4.36 -0.80 -22.16
C LEU A 220 -4.41 -2.00 -21.20
N ARG A 221 -3.68 -3.08 -21.49
CA ARG A 221 -3.62 -4.27 -20.61
C ARG A 221 -2.95 -4.00 -19.27
N GLY A 222 -1.88 -3.21 -19.27
CA GLY A 222 -0.95 -3.11 -18.14
C GLY A 222 -1.16 -1.87 -17.27
N LEU A 223 -1.86 -0.84 -17.77
CA LEU A 223 -2.19 0.38 -17.02
C LEU A 223 -3.68 0.47 -16.74
N ILE A 224 -4.51 0.37 -17.78
CA ILE A 224 -5.96 0.56 -17.67
C ILE A 224 -6.64 -0.66 -17.07
N GLY A 225 -6.33 -1.86 -17.58
CA GLY A 225 -6.89 -3.10 -17.07
C GLY A 225 -6.79 -3.24 -15.53
N PRO A 226 -5.59 -3.12 -14.94
CA PRO A 226 -5.45 -3.26 -13.49
C PRO A 226 -6.10 -2.10 -12.74
N TRP A 227 -6.10 -0.89 -13.29
CA TRP A 227 -6.75 0.26 -12.66
C TRP A 227 -8.28 0.12 -12.57
N ILE A 228 -8.92 -0.45 -13.61
CA ILE A 228 -10.37 -0.71 -13.61
C ILE A 228 -10.76 -1.80 -12.60
N TYR A 229 -9.82 -2.69 -12.24
CA TYR A 229 -10.04 -3.87 -11.40
C TYR A 229 -10.59 -3.57 -9.99
N SER A 230 -10.44 -2.35 -9.47
CA SER A 230 -10.93 -1.99 -8.14
C SER A 230 -12.41 -1.57 -8.13
N ASN A 231 -13.32 -2.54 -7.93
CA ASN A 231 -14.76 -2.29 -7.78
C ASN A 231 -15.11 -1.30 -6.65
N ALA A 232 -14.35 -1.32 -5.55
CA ALA A 232 -14.53 -0.43 -4.40
C ALA A 232 -14.39 1.07 -4.74
N ARG A 233 -13.77 1.41 -5.88
CA ARG A 233 -13.65 2.78 -6.37
C ARG A 233 -14.96 3.28 -7.00
N TRP A 234 -15.85 2.37 -7.36
CA TRP A 234 -17.06 2.62 -8.15
C TRP A 234 -18.36 2.40 -7.34
N ASP A 235 -18.31 1.59 -6.29
CA ASP A 235 -19.47 1.25 -5.45
C ASP A 235 -19.99 2.40 -4.58
N THR A 236 -19.30 3.55 -4.51
CA THR A 236 -19.79 4.76 -3.83
C THR A 236 -20.97 5.45 -4.52
N SER A 237 -21.51 4.89 -5.61
CA SER A 237 -22.63 5.48 -6.36
C SER A 237 -23.97 4.74 -6.25
N VAL A 238 -24.14 3.80 -5.31
CA VAL A 238 -25.42 3.09 -5.13
C VAL A 238 -25.92 3.11 -3.69
N GLU A 239 -26.13 4.31 -3.15
CA GLU A 239 -27.32 4.52 -2.32
C GLU A 239 -28.47 4.83 -3.30
N GLU A 240 -29.54 4.02 -3.26
CA GLU A 240 -30.71 4.02 -4.15
C GLU A 240 -30.63 3.10 -5.39
N GLN A 241 -30.65 1.78 -5.17
CA GLN A 241 -31.58 0.89 -5.91
C GLN A 241 -31.68 -0.51 -5.29
N SER A 242 -32.92 -0.97 -5.16
CA SER A 242 -33.30 -2.24 -4.53
C SER A 242 -32.75 -3.47 -5.28
N PRO A 243 -32.50 -4.60 -4.61
CA PRO A 243 -31.96 -5.79 -5.26
C PRO A 243 -33.07 -6.50 -6.04
N THR A 244 -32.99 -6.48 -7.37
CA THR A 244 -33.71 -7.42 -8.22
C THR A 244 -32.75 -8.49 -8.71
N GLU A 245 -32.99 -9.72 -8.26
CA GLU A 245 -32.38 -10.95 -8.78
C GLU A 245 -32.70 -11.10 -10.27
N SER A 246 -31.66 -11.09 -11.12
CA SER A 246 -31.51 -12.00 -12.29
C SER A 246 -30.52 -11.44 -13.32
N SER A 247 -29.34 -12.06 -13.40
CA SER A 247 -28.66 -12.51 -14.63
C SER A 247 -27.13 -12.61 -14.39
N ARG A 248 -26.63 -13.86 -14.40
CA ARG A 248 -25.21 -14.20 -14.25
C ARG A 248 -24.43 -13.97 -15.54
N HIS A 249 -24.38 -12.73 -16.01
CA HIS A 249 -23.36 -12.24 -16.92
C HIS A 249 -22.82 -10.99 -16.23
N GLU A 250 -21.69 -11.10 -15.55
CA GLU A 250 -21.03 -9.97 -14.86
C GLU A 250 -20.57 -8.96 -15.92
N HIS A 251 -21.51 -8.14 -16.39
CA HIS A 251 -21.18 -6.93 -17.10
C HIS A 251 -20.51 -6.01 -16.09
N ILE A 252 -19.19 -5.86 -16.22
CA ILE A 252 -18.42 -4.79 -15.59
C ILE A 252 -18.97 -3.45 -16.10
N PHE A 253 -20.08 -2.98 -15.54
CA PHE A 253 -20.57 -1.61 -15.69
C PHE A 253 -19.77 -0.73 -14.73
N CYS A 254 -18.46 -0.65 -14.99
CA CYS A 254 -17.59 0.28 -14.32
C CYS A 254 -17.74 1.65 -15.01
N PRO A 255 -18.15 2.73 -14.32
CA PRO A 255 -18.20 4.07 -14.92
C PRO A 255 -16.87 4.51 -15.53
N ALA A 256 -15.75 3.98 -15.03
CA ALA A 256 -14.43 4.24 -15.58
C ALA A 256 -14.23 3.62 -16.97
N TRP A 257 -14.93 2.53 -17.29
CA TRP A 257 -14.94 1.95 -18.63
C TRP A 257 -15.52 2.91 -19.66
N GLU A 258 -16.54 3.70 -19.29
CA GLU A 258 -17.10 4.73 -20.15
C GLU A 258 -16.04 5.76 -20.55
N HIS A 259 -15.18 6.17 -19.62
CA HIS A 259 -14.09 7.09 -19.91
C HIS A 259 -12.99 6.50 -20.80
N VAL A 260 -12.77 5.18 -20.73
CA VAL A 260 -11.87 4.51 -21.68
C VAL A 260 -12.48 4.47 -23.08
N LEU A 261 -13.78 4.20 -23.19
CA LEU A 261 -14.50 4.26 -24.46
C LEU A 261 -14.49 5.68 -25.05
N GLU A 262 -14.71 6.71 -24.22
CA GLU A 262 -14.58 8.11 -24.63
C GLU A 262 -13.16 8.44 -25.13
N TRP A 263 -12.13 7.93 -24.44
CA TRP A 263 -10.74 8.08 -24.88
C TRP A 263 -10.52 7.42 -26.25
N LEU A 264 -11.03 6.19 -26.47
CA LEU A 264 -10.93 5.49 -27.75
C LEU A 264 -11.64 6.24 -28.89
N ILE A 265 -12.84 6.78 -28.64
CA ILE A 265 -13.59 7.60 -29.60
C ILE A 265 -12.81 8.88 -29.95
N THR A 266 -12.20 9.51 -28.94
CA THR A 266 -11.34 10.68 -29.14
C THR A 266 -10.14 10.32 -30.02
N GLN A 267 -9.47 9.19 -29.75
CA GLN A 267 -8.36 8.71 -30.57
C GLN A 267 -8.78 8.37 -31.99
N ALA A 268 -9.98 7.81 -32.22
CA ALA A 268 -10.45 7.56 -33.58
C ALA A 268 -10.52 8.84 -34.43
N SER A 269 -10.75 9.99 -33.79
CA SER A 269 -10.81 11.31 -34.43
C SER A 269 -9.45 11.99 -34.56
N VAL A 270 -8.58 11.84 -33.56
CA VAL A 270 -7.27 12.54 -33.48
C VAL A 270 -6.13 11.73 -34.09
N SER A 271 -6.12 10.43 -33.83
CA SER A 271 -5.10 9.48 -34.32
C SER A 271 -5.73 8.10 -34.53
N TRP A 272 -6.41 7.93 -35.67
CA TRP A 272 -7.11 6.69 -36.00
C TRP A 272 -6.23 5.44 -35.91
N ARG A 273 -4.90 5.59 -36.11
CA ARG A 273 -3.92 4.51 -35.98
C ARG A 273 -3.86 3.97 -34.54
N VAL A 274 -3.96 4.84 -33.53
CA VAL A 274 -4.00 4.43 -32.12
C VAL A 274 -5.28 3.65 -31.84
N ALA A 275 -6.43 4.15 -32.31
CA ALA A 275 -7.70 3.45 -32.14
C ALA A 275 -7.68 2.05 -32.80
N VAL A 276 -7.19 1.93 -34.03
CA VAL A 276 -7.05 0.62 -34.70
C VAL A 276 -6.10 -0.29 -33.93
N LYS A 277 -4.97 0.22 -33.44
CA LYS A 277 -4.06 -0.59 -32.62
C LYS A 277 -4.67 -1.03 -31.30
N ALA A 278 -5.51 -0.21 -30.67
CA ALA A 278 -6.24 -0.62 -29.48
C ALA A 278 -7.15 -1.82 -29.79
N PHE A 279 -7.94 -1.77 -30.87
CA PHE A 279 -8.80 -2.89 -31.26
C PHE A 279 -8.03 -4.14 -31.72
N ASP A 280 -6.91 -3.97 -32.43
CA ASP A 280 -6.10 -5.09 -32.91
C ASP A 280 -5.31 -5.79 -31.79
N GLN A 281 -4.96 -5.05 -30.74
CA GLN A 281 -4.00 -5.48 -29.72
C GLN A 281 -4.60 -5.59 -28.33
N TRP A 282 -5.91 -5.42 -28.13
CA TRP A 282 -6.51 -5.53 -26.80
C TRP A 282 -7.93 -6.07 -26.90
N ASP A 283 -8.19 -7.20 -26.24
CA ASP A 283 -9.51 -7.86 -26.26
C ASP A 283 -10.50 -7.26 -25.23
N GLY A 284 -10.19 -6.09 -24.68
CA GLY A 284 -11.03 -5.34 -23.75
C GLY A 284 -10.73 -5.64 -22.27
N PRO A 285 -11.64 -5.26 -21.35
CA PRO A 285 -11.38 -5.28 -19.90
C PRO A 285 -11.06 -6.65 -19.29
N GLY A 286 -11.30 -7.75 -19.99
CA GLY A 286 -10.88 -9.09 -19.56
C GLY A 286 -9.45 -9.46 -19.95
N ASP A 287 -8.85 -8.79 -20.95
CA ASP A 287 -7.46 -8.93 -21.34
C ASP A 287 -6.60 -7.98 -20.49
N VAL A 288 -6.19 -8.45 -19.32
CA VAL A 288 -5.48 -7.64 -18.31
C VAL A 288 -4.16 -8.28 -17.92
N ASP A 289 -3.12 -7.45 -17.85
CA ASP A 289 -1.83 -7.83 -17.30
C ASP A 289 -1.73 -7.38 -15.84
N LEU A 290 -1.95 -8.31 -14.91
CA LEU A 290 -1.88 -8.07 -13.46
C LEU A 290 -0.47 -8.23 -12.86
N GLY A 291 0.58 -8.30 -13.69
CA GLY A 291 1.97 -8.34 -13.22
C GLY A 291 2.35 -9.59 -12.42
N GLY A 292 1.62 -10.69 -12.60
CA GLY A 292 1.82 -11.94 -11.85
C GLY A 292 1.12 -11.99 -10.48
N TYR A 293 0.51 -10.88 -10.03
CA TYR A 293 -0.18 -10.81 -8.73
C TYR A 293 -1.63 -11.35 -8.76
N GLY A 294 -2.15 -11.66 -9.95
CA GLY A 294 -3.52 -12.15 -10.15
C GLY A 294 -3.69 -13.67 -10.26
N LEU A 295 -2.60 -14.45 -10.24
CA LEU A 295 -2.63 -15.89 -10.58
C LEU A 295 -3.47 -16.75 -9.63
N GLU A 296 -3.59 -16.38 -8.36
CA GLU A 296 -4.37 -17.15 -7.39
C GLU A 296 -5.88 -16.91 -7.48
N TRP A 297 -6.33 -15.79 -8.06
CA TRP A 297 -7.75 -15.46 -8.21
C TRP A 297 -8.41 -16.19 -9.38
N LEU A 298 -7.69 -16.34 -10.49
CA LEU A 298 -8.21 -17.07 -11.64
C LEU A 298 -8.46 -18.55 -11.27
N ASP A 299 -7.65 -19.13 -10.39
CA ASP A 299 -7.88 -20.51 -9.92
C ASP A 299 -9.08 -20.63 -8.95
N ASP A 300 -9.37 -19.61 -8.13
CA ASP A 300 -10.50 -19.63 -7.20
C ASP A 300 -11.85 -19.41 -7.89
N GLU A 301 -11.93 -18.57 -8.92
CA GLU A 301 -13.15 -18.43 -9.75
C GLU A 301 -13.44 -19.71 -10.57
N HIS A 302 -12.40 -20.42 -11.03
CA HIS A 302 -12.56 -21.70 -11.75
C HIS A 302 -12.85 -22.89 -10.83
N ARG A 303 -12.63 -22.76 -9.52
CA ARG A 303 -12.91 -23.80 -8.52
C ARG A 303 -14.23 -23.64 -7.78
N GLY A 304 -14.95 -22.55 -8.04
CA GLY A 304 -16.27 -22.24 -7.48
C GLY A 304 -17.48 -22.49 -8.40
N SER A 305 -17.32 -23.18 -9.53
CA SER A 305 -18.43 -23.57 -10.44
C SER A 305 -18.78 -25.05 -10.38
#